data_AF-A0AA90JKR4-F1
#
_entry.id   AF-A0AA90JKR4-F1
#
_cell.length_a   1.000
_cell.length_b   1.000
_cell.length_c   1.000
_cell.angle_alpha   90.00
_cell.angle_beta   90.00
_cell.angle_gamma   90.00
#
_symmetry.space_group_name_H-M   'P 1'
#
loop_
_entity.id
_entity.type
_entity.pdbx_description
1 polymer ?
#
loop_
_entity_poly.entity_id
_entity_poly.type
_entity_poly.pdbx_seq_one_letter_code
_entity_poly.pdbx_strand_id
1 'polypeptide(L)'
;MANQTPTLLIFMTKVDEAKFSQALVSTLPEITFLNIGDWPTKKPLTKNTLGDCSSDSPQHSIWNKAILPTTDYIENFIFHNETNNAYFGATIGPGLIQYIRPSIADYDNLSLRNGRLSSSYDPKTDPQTHYFVKETFRILRTGARRVYLVDRKTGQTDDKSELHFFAWPDAAEKYNGDNGKYLTNNFLTYFVATPRKKS
;
A
#
# COMPACT_ATOMS: atom_id res chain seq x y z
N MET A 1 23.21 -10.36 -9.95
CA MET A 1 22.70 -9.03 -9.57
C MET A 1 21.68 -9.23 -8.47
N ALA A 2 21.57 -8.30 -7.54
CA ALA A 2 20.68 -8.46 -6.40
C ALA A 2 19.21 -8.24 -6.80
N ASN A 3 18.30 -8.95 -6.12
CA ASN A 3 16.86 -8.69 -6.18
C ASN A 3 16.58 -7.21 -5.91
N GLN A 4 15.64 -6.63 -6.67
CA GLN A 4 15.10 -5.31 -6.37
C GLN A 4 13.97 -5.43 -5.35
N THR A 5 13.99 -4.59 -4.32
CA THR A 5 12.98 -4.54 -3.26
C THR A 5 12.33 -3.16 -3.14
N PRO A 6 11.72 -2.63 -4.22
CA PRO A 6 11.17 -1.28 -4.22
C PRO A 6 10.06 -1.16 -3.19
N THR A 7 10.10 -0.06 -2.43
CA THR A 7 9.15 0.23 -1.36
C THR A 7 8.70 1.69 -1.42
N LEU A 8 7.39 1.92 -1.24
CA LEU A 8 6.80 3.25 -1.02
C LEU A 8 5.95 3.21 0.24
N LEU A 9 6.02 4.29 1.01
CA LEU A 9 5.19 4.50 2.18
C LEU A 9 4.02 5.40 1.78
N ILE A 10 2.82 4.98 2.14
CA ILE A 10 1.61 5.54 1.56
C ILE A 10 0.58 5.87 2.63
N PHE A 11 -0.14 6.96 2.41
CA PHE A 11 -1.32 7.32 3.17
C PHE A 11 -2.53 7.25 2.26
N MET A 12 -3.51 6.46 2.66
CA MET A 12 -4.75 6.22 1.93
C MET A 12 -5.86 6.01 2.94
N THR A 13 -7.02 6.58 2.67
CA THR A 13 -8.27 6.16 3.30
C THR A 13 -8.96 5.07 2.47
N LYS A 14 -10.10 4.56 2.93
CA LYS A 14 -10.98 3.68 2.13
C LYS A 14 -11.39 4.30 0.80
N VAL A 15 -11.59 5.62 0.75
CA VAL A 15 -11.94 6.33 -0.49
C VAL A 15 -10.76 6.32 -1.46
N ASP A 16 -9.54 6.52 -0.94
CA ASP A 16 -8.33 6.43 -1.75
C ASP A 16 -8.06 5.00 -2.22
N GLU A 17 -8.27 3.98 -1.39
CA GLU A 17 -8.13 2.57 -1.78
C GLU A 17 -9.00 2.24 -3.00
N ALA A 18 -10.26 2.68 -3.01
CA ALA A 18 -11.17 2.47 -4.13
C ALA A 18 -10.70 3.18 -5.40
N LYS A 19 -10.35 4.47 -5.30
CA LYS A 19 -9.85 5.26 -6.44
C LYS A 19 -8.54 4.74 -7.00
N PHE A 20 -7.62 4.32 -6.14
CA PHE A 20 -6.35 3.73 -6.55
C PHE A 20 -6.57 2.40 -7.26
N SER A 21 -7.43 1.54 -6.70
CA SER A 21 -7.80 0.27 -7.33
C SER A 21 -8.39 0.47 -8.73
N GLN A 22 -9.29 1.44 -8.87
CA GLN A 22 -9.88 1.79 -10.17
C GLN A 22 -8.81 2.26 -11.17
N ALA A 23 -7.89 3.14 -10.76
CA ALA A 23 -6.81 3.63 -11.61
C ALA A 23 -5.87 2.49 -12.06
N LEU A 24 -5.59 1.54 -11.16
CA LEU A 24 -4.80 0.36 -11.48
C LEU A 24 -5.51 -0.53 -12.50
N VAL A 25 -6.75 -0.95 -12.24
CA VAL A 25 -7.50 -1.85 -13.14
C VAL A 25 -7.71 -1.23 -14.52
N SER A 26 -7.91 0.09 -14.60
CA SER A 26 -8.04 0.80 -15.88
C SER A 26 -6.77 0.74 -16.74
N THR A 27 -5.60 0.57 -16.12
CA THR A 27 -4.30 0.53 -16.81
C THR A 27 -3.75 -0.89 -16.95
N LEU A 28 -4.09 -1.76 -15.99
CA LEU A 28 -3.58 -3.11 -15.83
C LEU A 28 -4.79 -4.05 -15.62
N PRO A 29 -5.54 -4.40 -16.67
CA PRO A 29 -6.82 -5.12 -16.54
C PRO A 29 -6.67 -6.56 -16.00
N GLU A 30 -5.46 -7.12 -16.08
CA GLU A 30 -5.15 -8.49 -15.63
C GLU A 30 -4.93 -8.62 -14.11
N ILE A 31 -5.07 -7.51 -13.36
CA ILE A 31 -4.87 -7.53 -11.91
C ILE A 31 -6.14 -7.89 -11.15
N THR A 32 -5.96 -8.46 -9.97
CA THR A 32 -6.97 -8.56 -8.93
C THR A 32 -6.37 -8.20 -7.57
N PHE A 33 -7.22 -8.06 -6.56
CA PHE A 33 -6.79 -7.75 -5.20
C PHE A 33 -6.99 -8.97 -4.33
N LEU A 34 -5.89 -9.45 -3.75
CA LEU A 34 -5.88 -10.62 -2.89
C LEU A 34 -6.15 -10.21 -1.45
N ASN A 35 -7.29 -10.65 -0.92
CA ASN A 35 -7.65 -10.48 0.47
C ASN A 35 -6.97 -11.56 1.31
N ILE A 36 -5.82 -11.25 1.88
CA ILE A 36 -5.11 -12.15 2.79
C ILE A 36 -5.83 -12.18 4.13
N GLY A 37 -5.90 -13.36 4.71
CA GLY A 37 -6.41 -13.65 6.04
C GLY A 37 -6.37 -15.15 6.24
N ASP A 38 -7.01 -15.63 7.30
CA ASP A 38 -7.15 -17.07 7.57
C ASP A 38 -8.19 -17.68 6.63
N TRP A 39 -7.75 -18.16 5.47
CA TRP A 39 -8.63 -18.83 4.51
C TRP A 39 -8.98 -20.24 5.00
N PRO A 40 -10.25 -20.67 4.95
CA PRO A 40 -10.64 -22.00 5.40
C PRO A 40 -10.18 -23.12 4.46
N THR A 41 -9.83 -22.78 3.22
CA THR A 41 -9.40 -23.73 2.18
C THR A 41 -8.22 -23.15 1.40
N LYS A 42 -7.51 -23.98 0.63
CA LYS A 42 -6.43 -23.57 -0.29
C LYS A 42 -6.95 -22.81 -1.53
N LYS A 43 -7.91 -21.91 -1.34
CA LYS A 43 -8.57 -21.12 -2.38
C LYS A 43 -8.33 -19.63 -2.11
N PRO A 44 -7.64 -18.90 -3.00
CA PRO A 44 -7.36 -17.49 -2.80
C PRO A 44 -8.66 -16.67 -2.82
N LEU A 45 -8.82 -15.77 -1.85
CA LEU A 45 -9.93 -14.84 -1.79
C LEU A 45 -9.57 -13.56 -2.55
N THR A 46 -10.18 -13.36 -3.70
CA THR A 46 -9.94 -12.18 -4.55
C THR A 46 -11.09 -11.18 -4.44
N LYS A 47 -10.76 -9.91 -4.69
CA LYS A 47 -11.64 -8.75 -4.56
C LYS A 47 -11.48 -7.83 -5.77
N ASN A 48 -12.46 -6.95 -5.96
CA ASN A 48 -12.48 -5.98 -7.06
C ASN A 48 -11.68 -4.72 -6.73
N THR A 49 -11.54 -4.38 -5.44
CA THR A 49 -10.71 -3.26 -4.97
C THR A 49 -9.97 -3.62 -3.68
N LEU A 50 -8.89 -2.89 -3.37
CA LEU A 50 -8.26 -2.92 -2.03
C LEU A 50 -9.24 -2.52 -0.93
N GLY A 51 -10.24 -1.68 -1.26
CA GLY A 51 -11.30 -1.26 -0.35
C GLY A 51 -12.16 -2.41 0.15
N ASP A 52 -12.34 -3.45 -0.67
CA ASP A 52 -13.19 -4.61 -0.37
C ASP A 52 -12.46 -5.72 0.41
N CYS A 53 -11.13 -5.62 0.57
CA CYS A 53 -10.36 -6.53 1.40
C CYS A 53 -10.69 -6.29 2.89
N SER A 54 -10.83 -7.37 3.67
CA SER A 54 -11.24 -7.32 5.07
C SER A 54 -10.18 -6.63 5.94
N SER A 55 -10.56 -6.31 7.18
CA SER A 55 -9.66 -5.71 8.18
C SER A 55 -8.90 -6.76 9.02
N ASP A 56 -9.19 -8.05 8.83
CA ASP A 56 -8.64 -9.14 9.65
C ASP A 56 -7.12 -9.28 9.47
N SER A 57 -6.61 -8.86 8.31
CA SER A 57 -5.20 -8.70 8.04
C SER A 57 -4.93 -7.26 7.58
N PRO A 58 -3.86 -6.61 8.08
CA PRO A 58 -3.42 -5.34 7.51
C PRO A 58 -2.70 -5.52 6.17
N GLN A 59 -2.34 -6.76 5.79
CA GLN A 59 -1.58 -7.07 4.59
C GLN A 59 -2.50 -7.66 3.53
N HIS A 60 -2.39 -7.18 2.30
CA HIS A 60 -3.07 -7.67 1.11
C HIS A 60 -2.07 -7.71 -0.05
N SER A 61 -2.49 -8.17 -1.23
CA SER A 61 -1.63 -8.11 -2.42
C SER A 61 -2.39 -7.64 -3.64
N ILE A 62 -1.71 -6.90 -4.51
CA ILE A 62 -2.13 -6.65 -5.87
C ILE A 62 -1.50 -7.76 -6.71
N TRP A 63 -2.33 -8.57 -7.35
CA TRP A 63 -1.91 -9.77 -8.04
C TRP A 63 -2.20 -9.67 -9.53
N ASN A 64 -1.15 -9.71 -10.36
CA ASN A 64 -1.26 -9.79 -11.81
C ASN A 64 -1.32 -11.25 -12.27
N LYS A 65 -2.49 -11.69 -12.75
CA LYS A 65 -2.75 -13.08 -13.13
C LYS A 65 -2.10 -13.51 -14.43
N ALA A 66 -1.71 -12.56 -15.29
CA ALA A 66 -0.97 -12.85 -16.51
C ALA A 66 0.50 -13.18 -16.23
N ILE A 67 1.05 -12.70 -15.11
CA ILE A 67 2.44 -12.96 -14.68
C ILE A 67 2.50 -14.19 -13.76
N LEU A 68 1.56 -14.29 -12.81
CA LEU A 68 1.45 -15.43 -11.91
C LEU A 68 0.05 -16.05 -12.07
N PRO A 69 -0.10 -17.11 -12.90
CA PRO A 69 -1.38 -17.77 -13.10
C PRO A 69 -1.98 -18.33 -11.79
N THR A 70 -3.30 -18.50 -11.78
CA THR A 70 -4.01 -18.98 -10.58
C THR A 70 -3.59 -20.39 -10.16
N THR A 71 -3.31 -21.28 -11.10
CA THR A 71 -2.77 -22.63 -10.85
C THR A 71 -1.47 -22.55 -10.05
N ASP A 72 -0.53 -21.77 -10.56
CA ASP A 72 0.82 -21.64 -10.01
C ASP A 72 0.79 -20.99 -8.63
N TYR A 73 -0.09 -19.99 -8.44
CA TYR A 73 -0.33 -19.36 -7.14
C TYR A 73 -0.85 -20.38 -6.12
N ILE A 74 -1.87 -21.17 -6.48
CA ILE A 74 -2.46 -22.16 -5.58
C ILE A 74 -1.45 -23.25 -5.22
N GLU A 75 -0.63 -23.69 -6.16
CA GLU A 75 0.34 -24.76 -5.93
C GLU A 75 1.49 -24.29 -5.03
N ASN A 76 2.08 -23.13 -5.34
CA ASN A 76 3.39 -22.74 -4.81
C ASN A 76 3.37 -21.57 -3.81
N PHE A 77 2.26 -20.83 -3.73
CA PHE A 77 2.20 -19.57 -2.98
C PHE A 77 1.08 -19.52 -1.93
N ILE A 78 0.44 -20.66 -1.64
CA ILE A 78 -0.50 -20.80 -0.51
C ILE A 78 0.07 -21.77 0.50
N PHE A 79 0.18 -21.32 1.74
CA PHE A 79 0.77 -22.03 2.87
C PHE A 79 -0.31 -22.38 3.89
N HIS A 80 -0.16 -23.52 4.56
CA HIS A 80 -1.02 -23.93 5.66
C HIS A 80 -0.43 -23.42 6.98
N ASN A 81 -1.28 -22.86 7.83
CA ASN A 81 -0.96 -22.49 9.20
C ASN A 81 -1.56 -23.55 10.12
N GLU A 82 -0.70 -24.36 10.72
CA GLU A 82 -1.11 -25.46 11.59
C GLU A 82 -1.77 -24.98 12.89
N THR A 83 -1.46 -23.76 13.36
CA THR A 83 -1.95 -23.23 14.64
C THR A 83 -3.45 -22.96 14.64
N ASN A 84 -3.96 -22.40 13.55
CA ASN A 84 -5.37 -22.02 13.41
C ASN A 84 -6.10 -22.85 12.35
N ASN A 85 -5.44 -23.89 11.82
CA ASN A 85 -5.92 -24.74 10.74
C ASN A 85 -6.47 -23.92 9.55
N ALA A 86 -5.73 -22.89 9.15
CA ALA A 86 -6.10 -22.00 8.06
C ALA A 86 -5.02 -21.96 6.97
N TYR A 87 -5.33 -21.32 5.85
CA TYR A 87 -4.41 -21.08 4.76
C TYR A 87 -4.15 -19.59 4.60
N PHE A 88 -2.94 -19.23 4.20
CA PHE A 88 -2.60 -17.86 3.84
C PHE A 88 -1.76 -17.83 2.57
N GLY A 89 -1.87 -16.74 1.84
CA GLY A 89 -1.16 -16.52 0.59
C GLY A 89 0.13 -15.72 0.75
N ALA A 90 1.10 -15.96 -0.12
CA ALA A 90 2.21 -15.05 -0.32
C ALA A 90 1.69 -13.67 -0.78
N THR A 91 2.29 -12.61 -0.26
CA THR A 91 1.96 -11.22 -0.63
C THR A 91 3.00 -10.54 -1.50
N ILE A 92 4.18 -11.15 -1.63
CA ILE A 92 5.34 -10.70 -2.39
C ILE A 92 5.85 -11.86 -3.24
N GLY A 93 6.32 -11.58 -4.45
CA GLY A 93 6.85 -12.56 -5.39
C GLY A 93 6.56 -12.14 -6.84
N PRO A 94 6.82 -13.03 -7.81
CA PRO A 94 6.45 -12.80 -9.21
C PRO A 94 4.98 -12.41 -9.34
N GLY A 95 4.67 -11.36 -10.09
CA GLY A 95 3.31 -10.89 -10.29
C GLY A 95 2.59 -10.37 -9.04
N LEU A 96 3.28 -10.18 -7.91
CA LEU A 96 2.69 -9.75 -6.63
C LEU A 96 3.32 -8.44 -6.12
N ILE A 97 2.46 -7.54 -5.64
CA ILE A 97 2.83 -6.33 -4.90
C ILE A 97 2.11 -6.35 -3.57
N GLN A 98 2.85 -6.44 -2.47
CA GLN A 98 2.27 -6.36 -1.14
C GLN A 98 1.76 -4.95 -0.89
N TYR A 99 0.54 -4.89 -0.37
CA TYR A 99 -0.10 -3.70 0.15
C TYR A 99 -0.30 -3.88 1.65
N ILE A 100 0.29 -3.02 2.46
CA ILE A 100 -0.04 -2.88 3.88
C ILE A 100 -0.96 -1.66 4.00
N ARG A 101 -2.16 -1.88 4.54
CA ARG A 101 -3.18 -0.86 4.73
C ARG A 101 -2.73 0.18 5.77
N PRO A 102 -2.83 1.49 5.46
CA PRO A 102 -2.72 2.55 6.45
C PRO A 102 -3.77 2.40 7.56
N SER A 103 -3.40 2.72 8.80
CA SER A 103 -4.28 2.57 9.95
C SER A 103 -4.27 3.81 10.81
N ILE A 104 -5.29 4.01 11.64
CA ILE A 104 -5.19 4.99 12.72
C ILE A 104 -4.01 4.62 13.62
N ALA A 105 -3.23 5.61 14.04
CA ALA A 105 -2.10 5.39 14.94
C ALA A 105 -2.60 5.04 16.35
N ASP A 106 -2.02 4.01 16.95
CA ASP A 106 -2.28 3.60 18.33
C ASP A 106 -1.80 4.64 19.36
N TYR A 107 -0.74 5.37 19.02
CA TYR A 107 -0.20 6.48 19.83
C TYR A 107 -0.87 7.84 19.57
N ASP A 108 -1.68 7.98 18.52
CA ASP A 108 -2.39 9.21 18.17
C ASP A 108 -3.65 8.89 17.35
N ASN A 109 -4.78 8.75 18.04
CA ASN A 109 -6.02 8.26 17.45
C ASN A 109 -6.70 9.23 16.46
N LEU A 110 -6.18 10.46 16.32
CA LEU A 110 -6.62 11.42 15.30
C LEU A 110 -5.78 11.36 14.03
N SER A 111 -4.67 10.61 14.06
CA SER A 111 -3.66 10.60 13.00
C SER A 111 -3.66 9.29 12.21
N LEU A 112 -3.38 9.39 10.91
CA LEU A 112 -3.27 8.25 10.00
C LEU A 112 -1.82 7.80 9.91
N ARG A 113 -1.52 6.60 10.38
CA ARG A 113 -0.23 5.95 10.19
C ARG A 113 -0.11 5.40 8.78
N ASN A 114 1.04 5.61 8.14
CA ASN A 114 1.27 5.13 6.78
C ASN A 114 1.14 3.60 6.69
N GLY A 115 0.66 3.17 5.53
CA GLY A 115 0.81 1.83 5.01
C GLY A 115 2.07 1.71 4.16
N ARG A 116 2.11 0.66 3.33
CA ARG A 116 3.25 0.35 2.47
C ARG A 116 2.82 -0.33 1.18
N LEU A 117 3.50 -0.01 0.09
CA LEU A 117 3.56 -0.86 -1.10
C LEU A 117 4.98 -1.39 -1.26
N SER A 118 5.13 -2.70 -1.45
CA SER A 118 6.44 -3.32 -1.61
C SER A 118 6.37 -4.54 -2.53
N SER A 119 7.46 -4.78 -3.28
CA SER A 119 7.62 -5.99 -4.08
C SER A 119 9.07 -6.47 -3.99
N SER A 120 9.35 -7.70 -4.45
CA SER A 120 10.67 -8.31 -4.49
C SER A 120 10.76 -9.20 -5.72
N TYR A 121 11.71 -8.91 -6.61
CA TYR A 121 11.90 -9.64 -7.87
C TYR A 121 13.32 -9.41 -8.42
N ASP A 122 13.79 -10.30 -9.30
CA ASP A 122 15.00 -10.07 -10.10
C ASP A 122 14.59 -9.53 -11.48
N PRO A 123 14.93 -8.27 -11.84
CA PRO A 123 14.52 -7.67 -13.10
C PRO A 123 15.08 -8.38 -14.34
N LYS A 124 16.14 -9.18 -14.22
CA LYS A 124 16.73 -9.92 -15.34
C LYS A 124 15.96 -11.17 -15.69
N THR A 125 15.53 -11.91 -14.67
CA THR A 125 14.83 -13.18 -14.83
C THR A 125 13.32 -13.01 -14.81
N ASP A 126 12.83 -11.90 -14.24
CA ASP A 126 11.41 -11.53 -14.19
C ASP A 126 11.17 -10.07 -14.66
N PRO A 127 11.35 -9.79 -15.96
CA PRO A 127 11.11 -8.47 -16.52
C PRO A 127 9.63 -8.07 -16.52
N GLN A 128 8.71 -9.05 -16.49
CA GLN A 128 7.28 -8.77 -16.47
C GLN A 128 6.85 -8.20 -15.11
N THR A 129 7.31 -8.79 -14.00
CA THR A 129 7.09 -8.20 -12.66
C THR A 129 7.76 -6.85 -12.54
N HIS A 130 8.96 -6.67 -13.13
CA HIS A 130 9.62 -5.37 -13.14
C HIS A 130 8.74 -4.28 -13.79
N TYR A 131 8.17 -4.56 -14.96
CA TYR A 131 7.23 -3.64 -15.63
C TYR A 131 5.99 -3.38 -14.78
N PHE A 132 5.35 -4.44 -14.27
CA PHE A 132 4.16 -4.35 -13.43
C PHE A 132 4.38 -3.47 -12.18
N VAL A 133 5.51 -3.65 -11.49
CA VAL A 133 5.87 -2.86 -10.32
C VAL A 133 6.14 -1.41 -10.69
N LYS A 134 6.90 -1.16 -11.76
CA LYS A 134 7.16 0.22 -12.23
C LYS A 134 5.86 0.94 -12.56
N GLU A 135 4.93 0.28 -13.23
CA GLU A 135 3.67 0.88 -13.66
C GLU A 135 2.73 1.13 -12.47
N THR A 136 2.60 0.17 -11.55
CA THR A 136 1.85 0.35 -10.30
C THR A 136 2.38 1.53 -9.50
N PHE A 137 3.70 1.63 -9.36
CA PHE A 137 4.34 2.71 -8.61
C PHE A 137 4.26 4.05 -9.35
N ARG A 138 4.18 4.06 -10.69
CA ARG A 138 3.92 5.26 -11.48
C ARG A 138 2.50 5.78 -11.22
N ILE A 139 1.49 4.91 -11.35
CA ILE A 139 0.08 5.23 -11.10
C ILE A 139 -0.10 5.80 -9.69
N LEU A 140 0.50 5.15 -8.69
CA LEU A 140 0.48 5.63 -7.31
C LEU A 140 1.01 7.07 -7.21
N ARG A 141 2.18 7.34 -7.76
CA ARG A 141 2.83 8.66 -7.68
C ARG A 141 2.06 9.74 -8.44
N THR A 142 1.45 9.39 -9.58
CA THR A 142 0.64 10.32 -10.36
C THR A 142 -0.61 10.77 -9.61
N GLY A 143 -1.24 9.87 -8.85
CA GLY A 143 -2.43 10.20 -8.06
C GLY A 143 -2.14 10.86 -6.70
N ALA A 144 -0.90 10.78 -6.22
CA ALA A 144 -0.55 11.18 -4.86
C ALA A 144 0.06 12.59 -4.76
N ARG A 145 -0.05 13.17 -3.57
CA ARG A 145 0.67 14.37 -3.15
C ARG A 145 1.92 13.99 -2.37
N ARG A 146 2.94 14.83 -2.52
CA ARG A 146 4.12 14.83 -1.65
C ARG A 146 3.73 15.28 -0.25
N VAL A 147 4.43 14.78 0.76
CA VAL A 147 4.22 15.18 2.16
C VAL A 147 5.46 15.83 2.72
N TYR A 148 5.26 16.67 3.72
CA TYR A 148 6.29 17.48 4.35
C TYR A 148 6.25 17.20 5.85
N LEU A 149 7.43 17.06 6.46
CA LEU A 149 7.53 16.99 7.92
C LEU A 149 6.90 18.25 8.52
N VAL A 150 6.20 18.10 9.65
CA VAL A 150 5.58 19.20 10.37
C VAL A 150 5.91 19.14 11.85
N ASP A 151 6.32 20.27 12.42
CA ASP A 151 6.33 20.46 13.87
C ASP A 151 4.91 20.76 14.33
N ARG A 152 4.30 19.81 15.04
CA ARG A 152 2.92 19.93 15.54
C ARG A 152 2.70 21.08 16.52
N LYS A 153 3.75 21.54 17.22
CA LYS A 153 3.64 22.66 18.17
C LYS A 153 3.59 23.99 17.45
N THR A 154 4.38 24.15 16.40
CA THR A 154 4.53 25.42 15.68
C THR A 154 3.76 25.48 14.37
N GLY A 155 3.29 24.33 13.86
CA GLY A 155 2.64 24.18 12.55
C GLY A 155 3.58 24.36 11.36
N GLN A 156 4.88 24.52 11.60
CA GLN A 156 5.88 24.77 10.56
C GLN A 156 6.21 23.49 9.83
N THR A 157 6.31 23.58 8.50
CA THR A 157 6.72 22.46 7.65
C THR A 157 8.12 22.65 7.11
N ASP A 158 8.81 21.54 6.86
CA ASP A 158 10.08 21.54 6.14
C ASP A 158 9.91 22.07 4.70
N ASP A 159 10.98 22.65 4.15
CA ASP A 159 11.00 23.18 2.78
C ASP A 159 10.97 22.08 1.72
N LYS A 160 11.50 20.89 2.05
CA LYS A 160 11.60 19.74 1.16
C LYS A 160 10.55 18.71 1.53
N SER A 161 9.93 18.15 0.50
CA SER A 161 9.05 17.00 0.69
C SER A 161 9.85 15.73 0.93
N GLU A 162 9.25 14.81 1.67
CA GLU A 162 9.75 13.45 1.84
C GLU A 162 9.74 12.66 0.53
N LEU A 163 10.84 11.91 0.28
CA LEU A 163 11.05 11.22 -1.00
C LEU A 163 10.19 9.96 -1.15
N HIS A 164 9.97 9.24 -0.05
CA HIS A 164 9.34 7.91 -0.05
C HIS A 164 7.90 7.89 0.46
N PHE A 165 7.41 9.02 0.97
CA PHE A 165 6.07 9.15 1.52
C PHE A 165 5.13 9.87 0.56
N PHE A 166 3.94 9.30 0.39
CA PHE A 166 2.94 9.79 -0.54
C PHE A 166 1.56 9.74 0.10
N ALA A 167 0.82 10.84 0.02
CA ALA A 167 -0.55 10.89 0.48
C ALA A 167 -1.51 10.95 -0.69
N TRP A 168 -2.44 10.01 -0.76
CA TRP A 168 -3.53 10.08 -1.73
C TRP A 168 -4.54 11.17 -1.36
N PRO A 169 -5.34 11.67 -2.34
CA PRO A 169 -6.04 12.94 -2.20
C PRO A 169 -6.96 13.04 -0.98
N ASP A 170 -7.73 12.00 -0.66
CA ASP A 170 -8.66 12.03 0.48
C ASP A 170 -7.91 12.01 1.82
N ALA A 171 -6.86 11.19 1.94
CA ALA A 171 -5.98 11.20 3.12
C ALA A 171 -5.26 12.55 3.28
N ALA A 172 -4.74 13.12 2.19
CA ALA A 172 -4.07 14.41 2.19
C ALA A 172 -4.98 15.55 2.67
N GLU A 173 -6.26 15.49 2.34
CA GLU A 173 -7.27 16.48 2.75
C GLU A 173 -7.73 16.28 4.20
N LYS A 174 -8.03 15.05 4.60
CA LYS A 174 -8.56 14.75 5.94
C LYS A 174 -7.52 14.88 7.06
N TYR A 175 -6.24 14.70 6.73
CA TYR A 175 -5.12 14.71 7.68
C TYR A 175 -4.14 15.84 7.33
N ASN A 176 -4.69 17.04 7.18
CA ASN A 176 -3.99 18.25 6.75
C ASN A 176 -3.34 19.05 7.91
N GLY A 177 -3.40 18.53 9.15
CA GLY A 177 -2.93 19.15 10.38
C GLY A 177 -4.01 19.89 11.18
N ASP A 178 -5.17 20.16 10.58
CA ASP A 178 -6.26 20.85 11.27
C ASP A 178 -6.93 19.94 12.30
N ASN A 179 -7.37 20.52 13.42
CA ASN A 179 -8.01 19.81 14.53
C ASN A 179 -7.17 18.62 15.06
N GLY A 180 -5.84 18.70 14.94
CA GLY A 180 -4.93 17.67 15.42
C GLY A 180 -4.81 16.43 14.53
N LYS A 181 -5.36 16.44 13.32
CA LYS A 181 -5.33 15.30 12.39
C LYS A 181 -4.11 15.34 11.48
N TYR A 182 -3.18 14.42 11.66
CA TYR A 182 -1.94 14.38 10.90
C TYR A 182 -1.74 13.05 10.17
N LEU A 183 -0.88 13.08 9.16
CA LEU A 183 -0.25 11.88 8.63
C LEU A 183 0.95 11.54 9.53
N THR A 184 1.24 10.27 9.77
CA THR A 184 2.35 9.89 10.67
C THR A 184 3.02 8.57 10.30
N ASN A 185 4.28 8.40 10.69
CA ASN A 185 4.99 7.12 10.56
C ASN A 185 5.19 6.45 11.93
N ASN A 186 5.60 7.24 12.91
CA ASN A 186 5.83 6.84 14.29
C ASN A 186 5.49 8.02 15.21
N PHE A 187 5.53 7.80 16.52
CA PHE A 187 5.13 8.78 17.53
C PHE A 187 5.90 10.12 17.49
N LEU A 188 7.03 10.20 16.78
CA LEU A 188 7.85 11.41 16.62
C LEU A 188 7.75 12.06 15.23
N THR A 189 7.18 11.37 14.24
CA THR A 189 7.25 11.80 12.84
C THR A 189 5.86 12.03 12.27
N TYR A 190 5.56 13.29 11.97
CA TYR A 190 4.26 13.73 11.45
C TYR A 190 4.43 14.51 10.16
N PHE A 191 3.41 14.46 9.32
CA PHE A 191 3.41 15.09 8.02
C PHE A 191 2.07 15.77 7.70
N VAL A 192 2.14 16.69 6.74
CA VAL A 192 1.00 17.25 6.01
C VAL A 192 1.31 17.25 4.50
N ALA A 193 0.28 17.25 3.67
CA ALA A 193 0.41 17.22 2.20
C ALA A 193 0.46 18.62 1.54
N THR A 194 0.33 19.68 2.34
CA THR A 194 0.42 21.07 1.90
C THR A 194 1.41 21.81 2.81
N PRO A 195 2.51 22.35 2.28
CA PRO A 195 3.50 23.05 3.09
C PRO A 195 2.90 24.34 3.67
N ARG A 196 3.19 24.63 4.94
CA ARG A 196 2.80 25.87 5.63
C ARG A 196 4.06 26.68 5.89
N LYS A 197 4.22 27.80 5.17
CA LYS A 197 5.35 28.72 5.37
C LYS A 197 5.10 29.63 6.58
N LYS A 198 6.18 30.03 7.27
CA LYS A 198 6.13 31.14 8.23
C LYS A 198 5.59 32.39 7.53
N SER A 199 4.56 33.01 8.11
CA SER A 199 4.20 34.42 7.85
C SER A 199 5.29 35.34 8.41
#